data_AF-A0A443Z5W7-F1
#
_entry.id   AF-A0A443Z5W7-F1
#
_cell.length_a   1.000
_cell.length_b   1.000
_cell.length_c   1.000
_cell.angle_alpha   90.00
_cell.angle_beta   90.00
_cell.angle_gamma   90.00
#
_symmetry.space_group_name_H-M   'P 1'
#
loop_
_entity.id
_entity.type
_entity.pdbx_description
1 polymer ?
#
loop_
_entity_poly.entity_id
_entity_poly.type
_entity_poly.pdbx_seq_one_letter_code
_entity_poly.pdbx_strand_id
1 'polypeptide(L)'
;MKTTVFIFVLCSLVMLTSCEQQAHKVEDSSNKKIFHKIDPDQPQVEQEILVTFEAPEAYQLQMGRVEGVNMYMGHMPVSVVQVSATTWQAKFQVGACTEPSMRWRVSIPWQAVDGSEQGVYQFEFNTETN
;
A
#
# COMPACT_ATOMS: atom_id res chain seq x y z
N MET A 1 27.90 -25.86 50.72
CA MET A 1 26.54 -25.27 50.68
C MET A 1 26.64 -23.78 50.38
N LYS A 2 26.29 -23.37 49.15
CA LYS A 2 25.71 -22.08 48.72
C LYS A 2 26.05 -21.89 47.23
N THR A 3 25.54 -22.79 46.41
CA THR A 3 25.79 -22.93 44.97
C THR A 3 24.53 -22.61 44.16
N THR A 4 23.76 -21.59 44.58
CA THR A 4 22.43 -21.33 44.01
C THR A 4 22.06 -19.87 43.80
N VAL A 5 22.94 -18.90 44.10
CA VAL A 5 22.61 -17.47 43.98
C VAL A 5 23.12 -16.83 42.67
N PHE A 6 24.14 -17.41 42.01
CA PHE A 6 24.71 -16.82 40.80
C PHE A 6 24.04 -17.21 39.47
N ILE A 7 23.03 -18.08 39.50
CA ILE A 7 22.32 -18.52 38.27
C ILE A 7 21.17 -17.57 37.89
N PHE A 8 20.66 -16.77 38.83
CA PHE A 8 19.50 -15.91 38.56
C PHE A 8 19.82 -14.54 37.95
N VAL A 9 21.08 -14.11 37.90
CA VAL A 9 21.44 -12.77 37.39
C VAL A 9 21.82 -12.79 35.91
N LEU A 10 22.22 -13.94 35.36
CA LEU A 10 22.64 -14.04 33.96
C LEU A 10 21.47 -14.28 32.97
N CYS A 11 20.31 -14.73 33.44
CA CYS A 11 19.13 -14.98 32.60
C CYS A 11 18.26 -13.74 32.34
N SER A 12 18.45 -12.63 33.07
CA SER A 12 17.63 -11.42 32.92
C SER A 12 18.13 -10.44 31.85
N LEU A 13 19.28 -10.70 31.20
CA LEU A 13 19.89 -9.77 30.24
C LEU A 13 19.62 -10.09 28.76
N VAL A 14 18.92 -11.18 28.44
CA VAL A 14 18.72 -11.62 27.04
C VAL A 14 17.32 -11.29 26.48
N MET A 15 16.44 -10.68 27.28
CA MET A 15 15.04 -10.38 26.89
C MET A 15 14.81 -8.90 26.51
N LEU A 16 15.81 -8.20 25.98
CA LEU A 16 15.64 -6.82 25.46
C LEU A 16 16.11 -6.62 24.03
N THR A 17 16.40 -7.69 23.27
CA THR A 17 16.41 -7.57 21.80
C THR A 17 14.96 -7.68 21.32
N SER A 18 14.17 -6.64 21.59
CA SER A 18 12.98 -6.38 20.79
C SER A 18 13.45 -6.30 19.36
N CYS A 19 12.89 -7.15 18.48
CA CYS A 19 13.11 -7.02 17.05
C CYS A 19 12.74 -5.58 16.68
N GLU A 20 13.74 -4.83 16.25
CA GLU A 20 13.59 -3.56 15.59
C GLU A 20 12.75 -3.87 14.35
N GLN A 21 11.44 -3.59 14.43
CA GLN A 21 10.55 -3.66 13.28
C GLN A 21 11.03 -2.54 12.37
N GLN A 22 11.97 -2.88 11.48
CA GLN A 22 12.51 -1.99 10.46
C GLN A 22 11.31 -1.42 9.72
N ALA A 23 11.03 -0.14 10.00
CA ALA A 23 10.01 0.62 9.32
C ALA A 23 10.32 0.48 7.83
N HIS A 24 9.45 -0.26 7.14
CA HIS A 24 9.52 -0.42 5.69
C HIS A 24 9.63 0.99 5.12
N LYS A 25 10.79 1.27 4.53
CA LYS A 25 11.14 2.56 3.93
C LYS A 25 10.06 2.80 2.88
N VAL A 26 9.07 3.63 3.20
CA VAL A 26 8.07 4.10 2.22
C VAL A 26 8.82 5.09 1.35
N GLU A 27 9.53 4.56 0.36
CA GLU A 27 10.27 5.31 -0.63
C GLU A 27 9.26 5.88 -1.64
N ASP A 28 8.81 7.08 -1.31
CA ASP A 28 8.57 8.23 -2.18
C ASP A 28 8.24 7.93 -3.67
N SER A 29 6.94 7.95 -4.00
CA SER A 29 6.25 8.55 -5.17
C SER A 29 6.83 8.46 -6.60
N SER A 30 7.96 7.81 -6.87
CA SER A 30 8.64 7.95 -8.17
C SER A 30 9.46 6.73 -8.59
N ASN A 31 8.93 5.52 -8.45
CA ASN A 31 9.41 4.48 -9.37
C ASN A 31 9.03 4.93 -10.79
N LYS A 32 9.97 5.59 -11.48
CA LYS A 32 9.85 6.21 -12.82
C LYS A 32 9.40 5.24 -13.93
N LYS A 33 9.10 3.99 -13.59
CA LYS A 33 8.75 2.91 -14.50
C LYS A 33 7.30 2.44 -14.36
N ILE A 34 6.58 2.86 -13.31
CA ILE A 34 5.16 2.53 -13.16
C ILE A 34 4.32 3.74 -13.57
N PHE A 35 3.41 3.53 -14.52
CA PHE A 35 2.45 4.53 -14.98
C PHE A 35 1.03 4.05 -14.68
N HIS A 36 0.09 4.97 -14.47
CA HIS A 36 -1.31 4.64 -14.28
C HIS A 36 -2.21 5.51 -15.17
N LYS A 37 -3.34 4.94 -15.56
CA LYS A 37 -4.48 5.66 -16.14
C LYS A 37 -5.73 5.25 -15.38
N ILE A 38 -6.46 6.24 -14.86
CA ILE A 38 -7.73 6.05 -14.18
C ILE A 38 -8.90 6.15 -15.17
N ASP A 39 -9.96 5.39 -14.94
CA ASP A 39 -11.20 5.41 -15.71
C ASP A 39 -12.41 5.25 -14.75
N PRO A 40 -13.38 6.17 -14.75
CA PRO A 40 -13.44 7.38 -15.57
C PRO A 40 -12.40 8.44 -15.16
N ASP A 41 -12.10 9.38 -16.07
CA ASP A 41 -11.19 10.52 -15.82
C ASP A 41 -11.66 11.39 -14.63
N GLN A 42 -12.96 11.40 -14.34
CA GLN A 42 -13.56 12.00 -13.15
C GLN A 42 -14.32 10.95 -12.34
N PRO A 43 -13.62 10.23 -11.44
CA PRO A 43 -14.24 9.23 -10.57
C PRO A 43 -15.38 9.82 -9.73
N GLN A 44 -16.41 9.01 -9.53
CA GLN A 44 -17.55 9.34 -8.68
C GLN A 44 -17.65 8.33 -7.54
N VAL A 45 -18.24 8.77 -6.42
CA VAL A 45 -18.56 7.88 -5.30
C VAL A 45 -19.59 6.82 -5.73
N GLU A 46 -19.55 5.66 -5.08
CA GLU A 46 -20.46 4.53 -5.33
C GLU A 46 -20.46 4.01 -6.78
N GLN A 47 -19.39 4.31 -7.53
CA GLN A 47 -19.19 3.81 -8.88
C GLN A 47 -17.89 3.01 -8.97
N GLU A 48 -17.86 2.06 -9.91
CA GLU A 48 -16.65 1.30 -10.20
C GLU A 48 -15.58 2.21 -10.80
N ILE A 49 -14.39 2.16 -10.20
CA ILE A 49 -13.21 2.88 -10.65
C ILE A 49 -12.21 1.82 -11.14
N LEU A 50 -11.79 1.98 -12.38
CA LEU A 50 -10.77 1.15 -13.01
C LEU A 50 -9.46 1.92 -13.08
N VAL A 51 -8.35 1.24 -12.84
CA VAL A 51 -7.02 1.80 -13.02
C VAL A 51 -6.18 0.82 -13.81
N THR A 52 -5.69 1.26 -14.97
CA THR A 52 -4.74 0.49 -15.76
C THR A 52 -3.35 0.92 -15.37
N PHE A 53 -2.49 -0.02 -14.97
CA PHE A 53 -1.09 0.23 -14.72
C PHE A 53 -0.23 -0.36 -15.83
N GLU A 54 0.81 0.38 -16.22
CA GLU A 54 1.94 -0.13 -16.98
C GLU A 54 3.14 -0.24 -16.05
N ALA A 55 3.76 -1.41 -15.99
CA ALA A 55 4.93 -1.67 -15.16
C ALA A 55 5.91 -2.60 -15.91
N PRO A 56 7.22 -2.57 -15.59
CA PRO A 56 8.17 -3.54 -16.10
C PRO A 56 7.73 -4.98 -15.82
N GLU A 57 8.02 -5.90 -16.74
CA GLU A 57 7.73 -7.33 -16.58
C GLU A 57 8.37 -7.95 -15.33
N ALA A 58 9.50 -7.37 -14.88
CA ALA A 58 10.17 -7.78 -13.65
C ALA A 58 9.44 -7.34 -12.38
N TYR A 59 8.33 -6.59 -12.45
CA TYR A 59 7.58 -6.12 -11.28
C TYR A 59 6.24 -6.85 -11.15
N GLN A 60 6.00 -7.34 -9.93
CA GLN A 60 4.74 -7.94 -9.52
C GLN A 60 3.97 -6.92 -8.68
N LEU A 61 2.83 -6.43 -9.19
CA LEU A 61 1.90 -5.62 -8.38
C LEU A 61 1.09 -6.54 -7.45
N GLN A 62 0.81 -6.05 -6.25
CA GLN A 62 0.04 -6.74 -5.23
C GLN A 62 -1.31 -6.04 -4.98
N MET A 63 -2.17 -6.68 -4.17
CA MET A 63 -3.40 -6.03 -3.70
C MET A 63 -3.07 -4.72 -2.99
N GLY A 64 -3.75 -3.66 -3.41
CA GLY A 64 -3.56 -2.32 -2.87
C GLY A 64 -4.61 -1.92 -1.86
N ARG A 65 -4.56 -0.64 -1.49
CA ARG A 65 -5.56 -0.01 -0.65
C ARG A 65 -5.87 1.41 -1.14
N VAL A 66 -7.09 1.86 -0.88
CA VAL A 66 -7.52 3.24 -1.07
C VAL A 66 -8.00 3.83 0.26
N GLU A 67 -7.59 5.05 0.57
CA GLU A 67 -7.94 5.75 1.81
C GLU A 67 -8.22 7.24 1.56
N GLY A 68 -9.08 7.84 2.39
CA GLY A 68 -9.36 9.27 2.34
C GLY A 68 -8.23 10.09 2.98
N VAL A 69 -7.75 11.11 2.27
CA VAL A 69 -6.62 11.97 2.69
C VAL A 69 -7.10 13.12 3.58
N ASN A 70 -8.19 13.79 3.18
CA ASN A 70 -8.77 14.90 3.96
C ASN A 70 -9.75 14.44 5.04
N MET A 71 -10.32 13.24 4.91
CA MET A 71 -11.12 12.61 5.97
C MET A 71 -10.87 11.11 5.98
N TYR A 72 -10.20 10.62 7.03
CA TYR A 72 -9.86 9.20 7.14
C TYR A 72 -11.04 8.40 7.71
N MET A 73 -11.47 7.36 6.99
CA MET A 73 -12.56 6.46 7.39
C MET A 73 -12.14 4.98 7.38
N GLY A 74 -10.83 4.73 7.48
CA GLY A 74 -10.24 3.43 7.19
C GLY A 74 -9.78 3.31 5.74
N HIS A 75 -9.48 2.08 5.33
CA HIS A 75 -9.04 1.77 3.98
C HIS A 75 -9.92 0.70 3.34
N MET A 76 -10.11 0.81 2.03
CA MET A 76 -10.81 -0.18 1.22
C MET A 76 -9.80 -0.94 0.35
N PRO A 77 -10.02 -2.24 0.11
CA PRO A 77 -9.10 -3.03 -0.71
C PRO A 77 -9.17 -2.61 -2.18
N VAL A 78 -8.02 -2.56 -2.83
CA VAL A 78 -7.90 -2.37 -4.28
C VAL A 78 -7.47 -3.71 -4.88
N SER A 79 -8.39 -4.33 -5.62
CA SER A 79 -8.10 -5.58 -6.32
C SER A 79 -7.22 -5.29 -7.52
N VAL A 80 -6.15 -6.06 -7.73
CA VAL A 80 -5.19 -5.88 -8.83
C VAL A 80 -4.99 -7.22 -9.53
N VAL A 81 -5.09 -7.23 -10.85
CA VAL A 81 -4.96 -8.43 -11.70
C VAL A 81 -4.03 -8.13 -12.86
N GLN A 82 -3.12 -9.05 -13.15
CA GLN A 82 -2.26 -8.96 -14.33
C GLN A 82 -3.07 -9.31 -15.59
N VAL A 83 -3.04 -8.44 -16.59
CA VAL A 83 -3.73 -8.67 -17.88
C VAL A 83 -2.75 -8.96 -19.02
N SER A 84 -1.48 -8.55 -18.88
CA SER A 84 -0.38 -8.87 -19.79
C SER A 84 0.97 -8.84 -19.04
N ALA A 85 2.08 -9.15 -19.72
CA ALA A 85 3.41 -9.11 -19.12
C ALA A 85 3.75 -7.75 -18.47
N THR A 86 3.28 -6.64 -19.04
CA THR A 86 3.57 -5.27 -18.56
C THR A 86 2.33 -4.49 -18.14
N THR A 87 1.13 -5.07 -18.23
CA THR A 87 -0.13 -4.37 -17.95
C THR A 87 -0.90 -5.05 -16.84
N TRP A 88 -1.40 -4.23 -15.93
CA TRP A 88 -2.23 -4.64 -14.80
C TRP A 88 -3.51 -3.82 -14.78
N GLN A 89 -4.60 -4.43 -14.32
CA GLN A 89 -5.86 -3.74 -14.08
C GLN A 89 -6.19 -3.82 -12.60
N ALA A 90 -6.50 -2.66 -12.01
CA ALA A 90 -7.06 -2.57 -10.69
C ALA A 90 -8.50 -2.08 -10.72
N LYS A 91 -9.24 -2.49 -9.70
CA LYS A 91 -10.66 -2.21 -9.55
C LYS A 91 -11.03 -1.99 -8.10
N PHE A 92 -11.77 -0.92 -7.84
CA PHE A 92 -12.28 -0.58 -6.51
C PHE A 92 -13.48 0.37 -6.62
N GLN A 93 -14.12 0.62 -5.48
CA GLN A 93 -15.17 1.62 -5.31
C GLN A 93 -14.85 2.41 -4.05
N VAL A 94 -15.28 3.67 -4.01
CA VAL A 94 -15.17 4.51 -2.81
C VAL A 94 -16.55 4.98 -2.38
N GLY A 95 -16.77 5.01 -1.06
CA GLY A 95 -18.06 5.38 -0.49
C GLY A 95 -18.29 6.89 -0.46
N ALA A 96 -19.54 7.30 -0.60
CA ALA A 96 -19.97 8.67 -0.34
C ALA A 96 -19.77 9.02 1.14
N CYS A 97 -19.41 10.27 1.41
CA CYS A 97 -19.25 10.75 2.77
C CYS A 97 -19.71 12.20 2.90
N THR A 98 -19.66 12.75 4.12
CA THR A 98 -20.13 14.12 4.40
C THR A 98 -19.22 15.21 3.86
N GLU A 99 -18.04 14.86 3.35
CA GLU A 99 -17.09 15.79 2.76
C GLU A 99 -17.44 16.01 1.28
N PRO A 100 -17.80 17.24 0.86
CA PRO A 100 -18.25 17.50 -0.51
C PRO A 100 -17.19 17.21 -1.58
N SER A 101 -15.91 17.39 -1.24
CA SER A 101 -14.77 17.15 -2.14
C SER A 101 -13.76 16.25 -1.43
N MET A 102 -13.86 14.95 -1.67
CA MET A 102 -12.93 13.99 -1.10
C MET A 102 -11.67 13.85 -1.94
N ARG A 103 -10.51 13.84 -1.26
CA ARG A 103 -9.23 13.42 -1.83
C ARG A 103 -8.93 12.01 -1.39
N TRP A 104 -8.66 11.13 -2.34
CA TRP A 104 -8.36 9.73 -2.10
C TRP A 104 -6.92 9.44 -2.49
N ARG A 105 -6.26 8.58 -1.72
CA ARG A 105 -4.94 8.05 -2.03
C ARG A 105 -5.02 6.55 -2.27
N VAL A 106 -4.53 6.12 -3.42
CA VAL A 106 -4.34 4.70 -3.73
C VAL A 106 -2.88 4.35 -3.47
N SER A 107 -2.66 3.20 -2.82
CA SER A 107 -1.34 2.63 -2.57
C SER A 107 -1.28 1.21 -3.10
N ILE A 108 -0.43 0.96 -4.08
CA ILE A 108 -0.20 -0.36 -4.69
C ILE A 108 1.22 -0.84 -4.32
N PRO A 109 1.35 -1.83 -3.42
CA PRO A 109 2.63 -2.47 -3.18
C PRO A 109 3.11 -3.22 -4.41
N TRP A 110 4.42 -3.25 -4.60
CA TRP A 110 5.05 -4.00 -5.67
C TRP A 110 6.38 -4.60 -5.20
N GLN A 111 6.77 -5.68 -5.85
CA GLN A 111 8.05 -6.34 -5.63
C GLN A 111 8.68 -6.74 -6.97
N ALA A 112 10.00 -6.67 -7.07
CA ALA A 112 10.71 -7.30 -8.16
C ALA A 112 10.57 -8.83 -8.08
N VAL A 113 10.47 -9.49 -9.22
CA VAL A 113 10.31 -10.95 -9.30
C VAL A 113 11.51 -11.70 -8.70
N ASP A 114 12.70 -11.12 -8.79
CA ASP A 114 13.92 -11.66 -8.18
C ASP A 114 14.06 -11.34 -6.67
N GLY A 115 13.12 -10.58 -6.11
CA GLY A 115 13.13 -10.15 -4.70
C GLY A 115 14.15 -9.07 -4.36
N SER A 116 14.84 -8.48 -5.34
CA SER A 116 15.89 -7.49 -5.12
C SER A 116 15.37 -6.12 -4.69
N GLU A 117 14.15 -5.79 -5.09
CA GLU A 117 13.54 -4.47 -4.92
C GLU A 117 12.07 -4.63 -4.52
N GLN A 118 11.56 -3.70 -3.72
CA GLN A 118 10.15 -3.59 -3.39
C GLN A 118 9.82 -2.14 -3.08
N GLY A 119 8.54 -1.79 -3.20
CA GLY A 119 8.09 -0.45 -2.86
C GLY A 119 6.57 -0.32 -2.92
N VAL A 120 6.12 0.93 -2.86
CA VAL A 120 4.70 1.27 -2.95
C VAL A 120 4.53 2.37 -3.99
N TYR A 121 3.72 2.10 -5.01
CA TYR A 121 3.29 3.12 -5.95
C TYR A 121 2.06 3.84 -5.39
N GLN A 122 2.09 5.17 -5.35
CA GLN A 122 1.00 5.98 -4.81
C GLN A 122 0.57 7.05 -5.80
N PHE A 123 -0.75 7.26 -5.88
CA PHE A 123 -1.34 8.39 -6.60
C PHE A 123 -2.61 8.84 -5.88
N GLU A 124 -3.04 10.07 -6.17
CA GLU A 124 -4.23 10.67 -5.59
C GLU A 124 -5.22 11.10 -6.67
N PHE A 125 -6.51 11.04 -6.34
CA PHE A 125 -7.60 11.54 -7.17
C PHE A 125 -8.71 12.13 -6.30
N ASN A 126 -9.62 12.88 -6.90
CA ASN A 126 -10.73 13.52 -6.20
C ASN A 126 -12.08 12.94 -6.64
N THR A 127 -13.05 12.95 -5.72
CA THR A 127 -14.47 12.72 -6.02
C THR A 127 -15.29 13.86 -5.43
N GLU A 128 -16.39 14.21 -6.09
CA GLU A 128 -17.36 15.18 -5.58
C GLU A 128 -18.69 14.47 -5.27
N THR A 129 -19.37 14.86 -4.19
CA THR A 129 -20.76 14.49 -3.97
C THR A 129 -21.65 15.50 -4.68
N ASN A 130 -22.34 15.08 -5.75
CA ASN A 130 -23.36 15.88 -6.42
C ASN A 130 -24.55 16.20 -5.50
#